data_AF-A0A2D5RXS6-F1
#
_entry.id   AF-A0A2D5RXS6-F1
#
_cell.length_a   1.000
_cell.length_b   1.000
_cell.length_c   1.000
_cell.angle_alpha   90.00
_cell.angle_beta   90.00
_cell.angle_gamma   90.00
#
_symmetry.space_group_name_H-M   'P 1'
#
loop_
_entity.id
_entity.type
_entity.pdbx_description
1 polymer ?
#
loop_
_entity_poly.entity_id
_entity_poly.type
_entity_poly.pdbx_seq_one_letter_code
_entity_poly.pdbx_strand_id
1 'polypeptide(L)'
;MKYIFLLLSVLASTSVFGEEHCLFNDKQVKVGESVWVEIPEYVENISTQMKEDGYSQEEIDREIKYSDHTGHRLYCTQAYSFVEPGGKNVGEMLKITSYVMVDLNPYSVLNKPK
;
A
#
# COMPACT_ATOMS: atom_id res chain seq x y z
N MET A 1 20.59 -10.34 -56.98
CA MET A 1 19.16 -10.68 -56.86
C MET A 1 18.98 -11.55 -55.64
N LYS A 2 18.01 -11.20 -54.78
CA LYS A 2 17.01 -12.06 -54.09
C LYS A 2 17.56 -13.42 -53.61
N TYR A 3 17.54 -13.75 -52.31
CA TYR A 3 16.32 -14.12 -51.61
C TYR A 3 16.21 -13.55 -50.18
N ILE A 4 15.06 -12.91 -49.97
CA ILE A 4 14.40 -12.70 -48.68
C ILE A 4 13.78 -14.06 -48.29
N PHE A 5 13.82 -14.43 -47.01
CA PHE A 5 12.65 -14.75 -46.16
C PHE A 5 13.14 -15.57 -44.95
N LEU A 6 13.20 -14.99 -43.75
CA LEU A 6 12.08 -14.86 -42.78
C LEU A 6 11.79 -16.22 -42.14
N LEU A 7 12.23 -16.42 -40.89
CA LEU A 7 11.52 -17.16 -39.83
C LEU A 7 12.42 -17.37 -38.60
N LEU A 8 11.76 -17.40 -37.44
CA LEU A 8 12.26 -17.54 -36.07
C LEU A 8 12.86 -16.23 -35.50
N SER A 9 12.28 -15.58 -34.50
CA SER A 9 11.48 -16.12 -33.40
C SER A 9 10.49 -15.07 -32.95
N VAL A 10 9.22 -15.45 -33.02
CA VAL A 10 8.15 -14.96 -32.14
C VAL A 10 8.73 -15.01 -30.72
N LEU A 11 9.18 -13.87 -30.19
CA LEU A 11 9.23 -13.71 -28.75
C LEU A 11 7.76 -13.68 -28.36
N ALA A 12 7.27 -14.86 -27.99
CA ALA A 12 6.02 -15.03 -27.31
C ALA A 12 6.05 -14.06 -26.12
N SER A 13 5.26 -13.00 -26.21
CA SER A 13 4.86 -12.15 -25.10
C SER A 13 3.93 -12.98 -24.21
N THR A 14 4.49 -14.03 -23.62
CA THR A 14 3.96 -14.77 -22.48
C THR A 14 4.98 -14.47 -21.39
N SER A 15 4.71 -13.65 -20.39
CA SER A 15 3.57 -13.75 -19.49
C SER A 15 3.53 -12.48 -18.63
N VAL A 16 2.44 -11.72 -18.71
CA VAL A 16 2.04 -10.87 -17.58
C VAL A 16 0.79 -11.52 -17.01
N PHE A 17 0.97 -12.67 -16.37
CA PHE A 17 0.12 -12.98 -15.23
C PHE A 17 0.47 -11.87 -14.25
N GLY A 18 -0.35 -10.81 -14.25
CA GLY A 18 -0.08 -9.58 -13.52
C GLY A 18 0.15 -9.95 -12.08
N GLU A 19 1.40 -9.83 -11.64
CA GLU A 19 1.78 -10.11 -10.27
C GLU A 19 0.85 -9.30 -9.37
N GLU A 20 0.15 -9.97 -8.45
CA GLU A 20 -0.83 -9.36 -7.54
C GLU A 20 -0.10 -8.50 -6.51
N HIS A 21 0.37 -7.33 -6.91
CA HIS A 21 1.17 -6.44 -6.07
C HIS A 21 0.86 -4.96 -6.30
N CYS A 22 1.15 -4.18 -5.27
CA CYS A 22 1.23 -2.74 -5.30
C CYS A 22 2.70 -2.32 -5.42
N LEU A 23 2.96 -1.15 -6.00
CA LEU A 23 4.28 -0.53 -5.98
C LEU A 23 4.32 0.53 -4.88
N PHE A 24 5.27 0.39 -3.95
CA PHE A 24 5.53 1.38 -2.91
C PHE A 24 7.04 1.66 -2.85
N ASN A 25 7.47 2.89 -3.16
CA ASN A 25 8.88 3.30 -3.23
C ASN A 25 9.75 2.30 -4.03
N ASP A 26 9.33 1.99 -5.26
CA ASP A 26 9.97 1.04 -6.18
C ASP A 26 10.07 -0.42 -5.67
N LYS A 27 9.39 -0.74 -4.57
CA LYS A 27 9.28 -2.11 -4.05
C LYS A 27 7.89 -2.68 -4.34
N GLN A 28 7.87 -3.96 -4.67
CA GLN A 28 6.64 -4.72 -4.79
C GLN A 28 6.14 -5.12 -3.40
N VAL A 29 4.87 -4.84 -3.14
CA VAL A 29 4.14 -5.24 -1.92
C VAL A 29 3.00 -6.15 -2.36
N LYS A 30 2.97 -7.41 -1.91
CA LYS A 30 1.95 -8.35 -2.38
C LYS A 30 0.57 -7.98 -1.84
N VAL A 31 -0.49 -8.35 -2.57
CA VAL A 31 -1.86 -8.25 -2.06
C VAL A 31 -1.97 -8.98 -0.71
N GLY A 32 -2.57 -8.31 0.27
CA GLY A 32 -2.68 -8.80 1.65
C GLY A 32 -1.49 -8.45 2.56
N GLU A 33 -0.38 -7.97 2.01
CA GLU A 33 0.73 -7.41 2.80
C GLU A 33 0.52 -5.93 3.11
N SER A 34 1.30 -5.43 4.08
CA SER A 34 1.25 -4.04 4.50
C SER A 34 2.64 -3.44 4.68
N VAL A 35 2.74 -2.13 4.51
CA VAL A 35 3.94 -1.33 4.78
C VAL A 35 3.62 -0.30 5.84
N TRP A 36 4.53 -0.15 6.81
CA TRP A 36 4.50 0.95 7.76
C TRP A 36 5.10 2.21 7.14
N VAL A 37 4.39 3.32 7.23
CA VAL A 37 4.84 4.63 6.76
C VAL A 37 4.82 5.60 7.93
N GLU A 38 6.01 5.98 8.39
CA GLU A 38 6.18 7.00 9.40
C GLU A 38 5.81 8.38 8.83
N ILE A 39 5.05 9.16 9.61
CA ILE A 39 4.71 10.55 9.31
C ILE A 39 5.59 11.46 10.17
N PRO A 40 6.50 12.24 9.55
CA PRO A 40 7.41 13.12 10.29
C PRO A 40 6.71 14.08 11.26
N GLU A 41 5.54 14.62 10.88
CA GLU A 41 4.75 15.53 11.74
C GLU A 41 4.26 14.83 13.02
N TYR A 42 3.92 13.54 12.96
CA TYR A 42 3.44 12.79 14.12
C TYR A 42 4.59 12.48 15.07
N VAL A 43 5.74 12.09 14.51
CA VAL A 43 6.99 11.91 15.26
C VAL A 43 7.37 13.20 15.97
N GLU A 44 7.35 14.35 15.28
CA GLU A 44 7.70 15.65 15.86
C GLU A 44 6.76 16.04 17.00
N ASN A 45 5.44 15.88 16.80
CA ASN A 45 4.45 16.19 17.83
C ASN A 45 4.63 15.34 19.09
N ILE A 46 4.77 14.01 18.94
CA ILE A 46 4.97 13.10 20.07
C ILE A 46 6.30 13.41 20.77
N SER A 47 7.37 13.62 20.01
CA SER A 47 8.69 13.96 20.57
C SER A 47 8.65 15.25 21.38
N THR A 48 7.98 16.27 20.85
CA THR A 48 7.86 17.58 21.51
C THR A 48 7.06 17.45 22.80
N GLN A 49 5.90 16.78 22.75
CA GLN A 49 5.06 16.58 23.93
C GLN A 49 5.80 15.81 25.03
N MET A 50 6.43 14.68 24.69
CA MET A 50 7.18 13.89 25.67
C MET A 50 8.38 14.66 26.24
N LYS A 51 9.04 15.49 25.42
CA LYS A 51 10.11 16.35 25.91
C LYS A 51 9.59 17.40 26.89
N GLU A 52 8.43 18.00 26.63
CA GLU A 52 7.77 18.94 27.53
C GLU A 52 7.30 18.27 28.84
N ASP A 53 6.90 17.01 28.77
CA ASP A 53 6.52 16.19 29.94
C ASP A 53 7.73 15.69 30.76
N GLY A 54 8.96 15.96 30.30
CA GLY A 54 10.20 15.67 31.03
C GLY A 54 10.77 14.27 30.82
N TYR A 55 10.35 13.54 29.77
CA TYR A 55 10.92 12.24 29.42
C TYR A 55 12.36 12.36 28.90
N SER A 56 13.15 11.31 29.11
CA SER A 56 14.50 11.20 28.55
C SER A 56 14.48 10.95 27.04
N GLN A 57 15.58 11.27 26.36
CA GLN A 57 15.69 11.01 24.91
C GLN A 57 15.57 9.51 24.61
N GLU A 58 16.12 8.65 25.47
CA GLU A 58 16.03 7.19 25.31
C GLU A 58 14.59 6.65 25.42
N GLU A 59 13.73 7.32 26.21
CA GLU A 59 12.31 6.99 26.30
C GLU A 59 11.54 7.47 25.07
N ILE A 60 11.85 8.68 24.59
CA ILE A 60 11.26 9.25 23.37
C ILE A 60 11.59 8.37 22.16
N ASP A 61 12.86 8.00 21.99
CA ASP A 61 13.32 7.16 20.87
C ASP A 61 12.66 5.76 20.93
N ARG A 62 12.46 5.23 22.13
CA ARG A 62 11.77 3.96 22.33
C ARG A 62 10.30 4.07 21.94
N GLU A 63 9.62 5.13 22.36
CA GLU A 63 8.22 5.36 22.00
C GLU A 63 8.09 5.49 20.48
N ILE A 64 8.87 6.37 19.84
CA ILE A 64 8.81 6.57 18.37
C ILE A 64 8.98 5.25 17.60
N LYS A 65 9.93 4.41 18.05
CA LYS A 65 10.26 3.15 17.39
C LYS A 65 9.16 2.10 17.46
N TYR A 66 8.37 2.08 18.54
CA TYR A 66 7.40 1.02 18.80
C TYR A 66 5.94 1.51 18.80
N SER A 67 5.70 2.80 18.63
CA SER A 67 4.37 3.39 18.65
C SER A 67 3.72 3.35 17.28
N ASP A 68 2.48 2.83 17.23
CA ASP A 68 1.62 2.93 16.05
C ASP A 68 1.05 4.37 15.86
N HIS A 69 1.44 5.32 16.72
CA HIS A 69 1.01 6.73 16.62
C HIS A 69 1.92 7.60 15.74
N THR A 70 3.09 7.08 15.33
CA THR A 70 4.06 7.82 14.51
C THR A 70 3.80 7.73 13.02
N GLY A 71 2.78 7.01 12.58
CA GLY A 71 2.55 6.74 11.17
C GLY A 71 1.28 5.97 10.87
N HIS A 72 1.22 5.42 9.64
CA HIS A 72 0.10 4.65 9.14
C HIS A 72 0.55 3.33 8.56
N ARG A 73 -0.36 2.36 8.60
CA ARG A 73 -0.17 1.06 7.95
C ARG A 73 -0.94 1.04 6.63
N LEU A 74 -0.20 1.10 5.53
CA LEU A 74 -0.77 0.99 4.19
C LEU A 74 -0.84 -0.47 3.78
N TYR A 75 -2.02 -0.94 3.40
CA TYR A 75 -2.28 -2.31 2.96
C TYR A 75 -2.44 -2.36 1.46
N CYS A 76 -1.79 -3.34 0.82
CA CYS A 76 -2.01 -3.59 -0.59
C CYS A 76 -3.29 -4.41 -0.79
N THR A 77 -4.23 -3.87 -1.56
CA THR A 77 -5.51 -4.51 -1.86
C THR A 77 -5.85 -4.46 -3.34
N GLN A 78 -6.78 -5.31 -3.75
CA GLN A 78 -7.38 -5.30 -5.08
C GLN A 78 -8.46 -4.22 -5.15
N ALA A 79 -8.40 -3.38 -6.18
CA ALA A 79 -9.48 -2.51 -6.59
C ALA A 79 -10.37 -3.21 -7.61
N TYR A 80 -11.68 -3.00 -7.50
CA TYR A 80 -12.67 -3.65 -8.34
C TYR A 80 -13.56 -2.62 -9.03
N SER A 81 -14.00 -2.93 -10.25
CA SER A 81 -15.11 -2.24 -10.92
C SER A 81 -16.27 -3.17 -11.18
N PHE A 82 -17.48 -2.62 -11.19
CA PHE A 82 -18.67 -3.33 -11.64
C PHE A 82 -18.66 -3.47 -13.16
N VAL A 83 -18.90 -4.68 -13.65
CA VAL A 83 -18.86 -4.97 -15.09
C VAL A 83 -20.26 -5.09 -15.68
N GLU A 84 -21.20 -5.80 -15.03
CA GLU A 84 -22.59 -5.92 -15.47
C GLU A 84 -23.55 -6.31 -14.31
N PRO A 85 -24.76 -5.74 -14.25
CA PRO A 85 -25.81 -6.20 -13.35
C PRO A 85 -26.51 -7.45 -13.94
N GLY A 86 -26.22 -8.62 -13.38
CA GLY A 86 -26.83 -9.88 -13.83
C GLY A 86 -26.20 -11.18 -13.29
N GLY A 87 -25.02 -11.10 -12.66
CA GLY A 87 -24.40 -12.23 -11.96
C GLY A 87 -25.29 -12.79 -10.86
N LYS A 88 -25.17 -14.08 -10.56
CA LYS A 88 -25.92 -14.70 -9.46
C LYS A 88 -25.25 -14.41 -8.11
N ASN A 89 -23.96 -14.05 -8.11
CA ASN A 89 -23.17 -13.74 -6.94
C ASN A 89 -22.29 -12.50 -7.17
N VAL A 90 -21.92 -11.82 -6.08
CA VAL A 90 -21.13 -10.57 -6.10
C VAL A 90 -19.80 -10.72 -6.85
N GLY A 91 -19.12 -11.86 -6.72
CA GLY A 91 -17.83 -12.10 -7.40
C GLY A 91 -17.93 -12.13 -8.94
N GLU A 92 -19.10 -12.45 -9.51
CA GLU A 92 -19.32 -12.46 -10.96
C GLU A 92 -19.59 -11.05 -11.51
N MET A 93 -19.92 -10.10 -10.64
CA MET A 93 -20.20 -8.71 -11.02
C MET A 93 -18.99 -7.80 -10.88
N LEU A 94 -17.90 -8.29 -10.30
CA LEU A 94 -16.69 -7.52 -10.00
C LEU A 94 -15.52 -7.98 -10.89
N LYS A 95 -14.82 -7.02 -11.48
CA LYS A 95 -13.55 -7.24 -12.17
C LYS A 95 -12.45 -6.48 -11.46
N ILE A 96 -11.34 -7.16 -11.19
CA ILE A 96 -10.14 -6.50 -10.67
C ILE A 96 -9.66 -5.49 -11.72
N THR A 97 -9.52 -4.23 -11.30
CA THR A 97 -9.09 -3.13 -12.17
C THR A 97 -7.67 -2.69 -11.87
N SER A 98 -7.24 -2.76 -10.63
CA SER A 98 -5.89 -2.40 -10.21
C SER A 98 -5.56 -2.95 -8.82
N TYR A 99 -4.33 -2.70 -8.38
CA TYR A 99 -3.87 -2.92 -7.01
C TYR A 99 -3.49 -1.57 -6.41
N VAL A 100 -3.99 -1.31 -5.20
CA VAL A 100 -3.84 0.00 -4.55
C VAL A 100 -3.40 -0.16 -3.10
N MET A 101 -2.52 0.74 -2.66
CA MET A 101 -2.17 0.90 -1.25
C MET A 101 -3.27 1.74 -0.58
N VAL A 102 -3.94 1.17 0.42
CA VAL A 102 -4.97 1.86 1.20
C VAL A 102 -4.57 1.93 2.66
N ASP A 103 -4.84 3.06 3.29
CA ASP A 103 -4.76 3.15 4.74
C ASP A 103 -6.03 2.51 5.34
N LEU A 104 -5.87 1.37 6.01
CA LEU A 104 -6.97 0.69 6.69
C LEU A 104 -7.26 1.27 8.08
N ASN A 105 -6.56 2.33 8.49
CA ASN A 105 -6.72 2.96 9.80
C ASN A 105 -7.31 4.39 9.68
N PRO A 106 -8.60 4.55 9.32
CA PRO A 106 -9.24 5.86 9.19
C PRO A 106 -9.46 6.63 10.52
N TYR A 107 -8.93 6.14 11.66
CA TYR A 107 -9.21 6.68 13.01
C TYR A 107 -8.09 7.52 13.65
N SER A 108 -7.00 7.87 12.94
CA SER A 108 -6.01 8.81 13.50
C SER A 108 -6.31 10.29 13.23
N VAL A 109 -7.38 10.62 12.49
CA VAL A 109 -7.85 12.00 12.38
C VAL A 109 -8.73 12.35 13.58
N LEU A 110 -8.10 12.94 14.61
CA LEU A 110 -8.69 14.01 15.42
C LEU A 110 -10.11 13.77 15.98
N ASN A 111 -10.26 12.85 16.93
CA ASN A 111 -11.23 13.08 18.00
C ASN A 111 -10.47 13.58 19.22
N LYS A 112 -10.17 14.88 19.26
CA LYS A 112 -10.09 15.62 20.53
C LYS A 112 -11.53 15.71 21.05
N PRO A 113 -11.95 14.97 22.09
CA PRO A 113 -13.08 15.44 22.87
C PRO A 113 -12.69 16.80 23.45
N LYS A 114 -13.50 17.82 23.17
CA LYS A 114 -13.52 19.06 23.96
C LYS A 114 -14.11 18.78 25.33
#